data_AF-A0AAD7B6P8-F1
#
_entry.id   AF-A0AAD7B6P8-F1
#
_cell.length_a   1.000
_cell.length_b   1.000
_cell.length_c   1.000
_cell.angle_alpha   90.00
_cell.angle_beta   90.00
_cell.angle_gamma   90.00
#
_symmetry.space_group_name_H-M   'P 1'
#
loop_
_entity.id
_entity.type
_entity.pdbx_description
1 polymer ?
#
loop_
_entity_poly.entity_id
_entity_poly.type
_entity_poly.pdbx_seq_one_letter_code
_entity_poly.pdbx_strand_id
1 'polypeptide(L)'
;MAWIIFVSAPRLVQMSSAFPMTLAEYDDMYGVGSTGTVESSIIYTTLTHPLAKALAVQTAQEVSALWILPSAFYAMAKTDDIDKLVVDIKEHAATLTPDDRILFLKGKLELTRQTHHILNSFLDTPDVNRGCEDGDPCPNTRRRVFLDIHGILRDLHVHNTDRGSLELAIDYKEKIEESDCCYACRRLTEQKCEQSREESWKKLPEFFGLPPWEELQRMKEAALTL
;
A
#
# COMPACT_ATOMS: atom_id res chain seq x y z
N MET A 1 26.49 21.00 13.37
CA MET A 1 27.54 20.15 12.75
C MET A 1 26.82 19.04 12.03
N ALA A 2 26.79 19.07 10.69
CA ALA A 2 26.19 18.01 9.89
C ALA A 2 27.22 16.90 9.71
N TRP A 3 26.98 15.75 10.34
CA TRP A 3 27.69 14.53 10.01
C TRP A 3 27.10 14.00 8.71
N ILE A 4 27.80 14.19 7.59
CA ILE A 4 27.42 13.53 6.33
C ILE A 4 27.79 12.06 6.50
N ILE A 5 26.80 11.22 6.83
CA ILE A 5 26.97 9.78 6.76
C ILE A 5 27.05 9.43 5.28
N PHE A 6 28.23 9.03 4.81
CA PHE A 6 28.37 8.43 3.49
C PHE A 6 27.66 7.08 3.50
N VAL A 7 26.39 7.07 3.11
CA VAL A 7 25.71 5.84 2.74
C VAL A 7 26.38 5.35 1.47
N SER A 8 26.94 4.14 1.52
CA SER A 8 27.63 3.56 0.38
C SER A 8 26.62 3.28 -0.75
N ALA A 9 27.02 3.51 -2.01
CA ALA A 9 26.19 3.21 -3.19
C ALA A 9 25.52 1.82 -3.16
N PRO A 10 26.17 0.74 -2.64
CA PRO A 10 25.51 -0.55 -2.46
C PRO A 10 24.22 -0.53 -1.62
N ARG A 11 24.13 0.32 -0.60
CA ARG A 11 22.93 0.43 0.24
C ARG A 11 21.77 1.09 -0.52
N LEU A 12 22.04 2.12 -1.32
CA LEU A 12 21.02 2.76 -2.15
C LEU A 12 20.44 1.80 -3.20
N VAL A 13 21.30 1.00 -3.84
CA VAL A 13 20.87 -0.05 -4.77
C VAL A 13 19.98 -1.07 -4.06
N GLN A 14 20.40 -1.54 -2.88
CA GLN A 14 19.60 -2.48 -2.10
C GLN A 14 18.24 -1.91 -1.71
N MET A 15 18.18 -0.66 -1.24
CA MET A 15 16.91 -0.02 -0.90
C MET A 15 16.03 0.20 -2.13
N SER A 16 16.62 0.53 -3.29
CA SER A 16 15.86 0.68 -4.54
C SER A 16 15.17 -0.61 -4.97
N SER A 17 15.73 -1.78 -4.64
CA SER A 17 15.08 -3.07 -4.92
C SER A 17 14.06 -3.47 -3.84
N ALA A 18 14.15 -2.87 -2.65
CA ALA A 18 13.27 -3.15 -1.52
C ALA A 18 11.99 -2.31 -1.51
N PHE A 19 11.96 -1.20 -2.25
CA PHE A 19 10.82 -0.28 -2.30
C PHE A 19 10.39 -0.05 -3.75
N PRO A 20 9.25 -0.64 -4.16
CA PRO A 20 8.80 -0.58 -5.55
C PRO A 20 8.36 0.83 -5.92
N MET A 21 8.46 1.21 -7.19
CA MET A 21 7.95 2.49 -7.70
C MET A 21 6.70 2.32 -8.57
N THR A 22 6.48 1.11 -9.08
CA THR A 22 5.30 0.74 -9.85
C THR A 22 4.46 -0.29 -9.11
N LEU A 23 3.15 -0.33 -9.42
CA LEU A 23 2.26 -1.36 -8.88
C LEU A 23 2.69 -2.77 -9.31
N ALA A 24 3.26 -2.92 -10.51
CA ALA A 24 3.75 -4.22 -10.98
C ALA A 24 4.96 -4.72 -10.16
N GLU A 25 5.92 -3.84 -9.85
CA GLU A 25 7.02 -4.17 -8.94
C GLU A 25 6.50 -4.51 -7.54
N TYR A 26 5.48 -3.78 -7.05
CA TYR A 26 4.83 -4.10 -5.78
C TYR A 26 4.20 -5.49 -5.80
N ASP A 27 3.46 -5.82 -6.86
CA ASP A 27 2.77 -7.10 -7.00
C ASP A 27 3.75 -8.28 -7.10
N ASP A 28 4.86 -8.10 -7.82
CA ASP A 28 5.96 -9.07 -7.91
C ASP A 28 6.63 -9.29 -6.54
N MET A 29 6.90 -8.21 -5.79
CA MET A 29 7.54 -8.28 -4.48
C MET A 29 6.67 -8.93 -3.41
N TYR A 30 5.38 -8.59 -3.38
CA TYR A 30 4.47 -9.01 -2.32
C TYR A 30 3.58 -10.19 -2.70
N GLY A 31 3.81 -10.77 -3.89
CA GLY A 31 3.34 -12.09 -4.26
C GLY A 31 1.81 -12.20 -4.33
N VAL A 32 1.13 -11.18 -4.85
CA VAL A 32 -0.29 -11.27 -5.18
C VAL A 32 -0.46 -12.34 -6.28
N GLY A 33 -0.64 -13.60 -5.88
CA GLY A 33 -0.79 -14.75 -6.77
C GLY A 33 0.49 -15.53 -7.12
N SER A 34 1.65 -15.26 -6.51
CA SER A 34 2.90 -15.97 -6.84
C SER A 34 3.21 -17.10 -5.86
N THR A 35 3.63 -18.27 -6.38
CA THR A 35 4.30 -19.33 -5.60
C THR A 35 5.70 -18.85 -5.21
N GLY A 36 5.80 -18.03 -4.16
CA GLY A 36 7.00 -17.25 -3.84
C GLY A 36 8.30 -18.06 -3.79
N THR A 37 9.37 -17.50 -4.37
CA THR A 37 10.76 -17.98 -4.23
C THR A 37 11.34 -17.64 -2.85
N VAL A 38 12.29 -18.44 -2.37
CA VAL A 38 12.88 -18.32 -1.01
C VAL A 38 13.55 -16.95 -0.76
N GLU A 39 14.11 -16.29 -1.77
CA GLU A 39 14.76 -14.97 -1.61
C GLU A 39 13.76 -13.85 -1.27
N SER A 40 12.56 -13.88 -1.81
CA SER A 40 11.50 -12.90 -1.51
C SER A 40 11.10 -12.96 -0.02
N SER A 41 11.23 -14.12 0.62
CA SER A 41 10.87 -14.33 2.03
C SER A 41 11.78 -13.54 3.00
N ILE A 42 13.08 -13.41 2.71
CA ILE A 42 14.03 -12.72 3.61
C ILE A 42 13.83 -11.20 3.57
N ILE A 43 13.66 -10.65 2.36
CA ILE A 43 13.37 -9.22 2.18
C ILE A 43 12.01 -8.89 2.80
N TYR A 44 10.99 -9.74 2.57
CA TYR A 44 9.67 -9.58 3.16
C TYR A 44 9.72 -9.58 4.69
N THR A 45 10.39 -10.56 5.31
CA THR A 45 10.49 -10.66 6.78
C THR A 45 11.22 -9.47 7.40
N THR A 46 12.17 -8.87 6.68
CA THR A 46 12.88 -7.68 7.15
C THR A 46 12.01 -6.43 7.02
N LEU A 47 11.26 -6.31 5.92
CA LEU A 47 10.40 -5.16 5.66
C LEU A 47 9.07 -5.20 6.41
N THR A 48 8.64 -6.32 6.99
CA THR A 48 7.44 -6.37 7.84
C THR A 48 7.67 -5.69 9.19
N HIS A 49 8.91 -5.65 9.68
CA HIS A 49 9.22 -5.06 10.99
C HIS A 49 9.05 -3.53 10.99
N PRO A 50 8.24 -2.93 11.89
CA PRO A 50 8.00 -1.48 11.93
C PRO A 50 9.27 -0.63 11.99
N LEU A 51 10.25 -1.05 12.79
CA LEU A 51 11.55 -0.35 12.89
C LEU A 51 12.33 -0.35 11.57
N ALA A 52 12.28 -1.42 10.80
CA ALA A 52 13.01 -1.49 9.52
C ALA A 52 12.41 -0.50 8.52
N LYS A 53 11.08 -0.36 8.51
CA LYS A 53 10.38 0.63 7.68
C LYS A 53 10.70 2.06 8.10
N ALA A 54 10.68 2.35 9.42
CA ALA A 54 11.04 3.68 9.94
C ALA A 54 12.50 4.03 9.62
N LEU A 55 13.42 3.07 9.77
CA LEU A 55 14.82 3.23 9.39
C LEU A 55 14.99 3.46 7.89
N ALA A 56 14.19 2.80 7.04
CA ALA A 56 14.20 3.03 5.60
C ALA A 56 13.77 4.46 5.24
N VAL A 57 12.72 4.98 5.88
CA VAL A 57 12.30 6.38 5.72
C VAL A 57 13.41 7.35 6.14
N GLN A 58 13.98 7.14 7.34
CA GLN A 58 15.06 7.99 7.82
C GLN A 58 16.27 7.95 6.87
N THR A 59 16.70 6.75 6.46
CA THR A 59 17.84 6.60 5.55
C THR A 59 17.56 7.28 4.22
N ALA A 60 16.35 7.14 3.67
CA ALA A 60 15.95 7.79 2.43
C ALA A 60 15.97 9.32 2.55
N GLN A 61 15.55 9.88 3.68
CA GLN A 61 15.65 11.32 3.94
C GLN A 61 17.10 11.78 4.04
N GLU A 62 17.94 11.08 4.82
CA GLU A 62 19.36 11.43 5.03
C GLU A 62 20.16 11.50 3.73
N VAL A 63 19.85 10.62 2.78
CA VAL A 63 20.53 10.54 1.47
C VAL A 63 19.76 11.22 0.35
N SER A 64 18.65 11.91 0.66
CA SER A 64 17.76 12.55 -0.32
C SER A 64 17.20 11.58 -1.39
N ALA A 65 17.04 10.29 -1.06
CA ALA A 65 16.43 9.29 -1.92
C ALA A 65 14.89 9.29 -1.82
N LEU A 66 14.28 10.43 -2.16
CA LEU A 66 12.84 10.66 -2.00
C LEU A 66 11.96 9.65 -2.75
N TRP A 67 12.47 9.01 -3.81
CA TRP A 67 11.73 8.01 -4.59
C TRP A 67 11.39 6.74 -3.81
N ILE A 68 12.07 6.49 -2.69
CA ILE A 68 11.79 5.36 -1.79
C ILE A 68 10.58 5.64 -0.89
N LEU A 69 10.35 6.92 -0.57
CA LEU A 69 9.44 7.33 0.49
C LEU A 69 7.97 6.96 0.27
N PRO A 70 7.36 7.08 -0.93
CA PRO A 70 5.93 6.77 -1.08
C PRO A 70 5.63 5.32 -0.71
N SER A 71 6.47 4.38 -1.15
CA SER A 71 6.30 2.95 -0.89
C SER A 71 6.70 2.57 0.52
N ALA A 72 7.75 3.20 1.08
CA ALA A 72 8.11 3.02 2.48
C ALA A 72 6.99 3.49 3.42
N PHE A 73 6.43 4.68 3.18
CA PHE A 73 5.31 5.18 3.95
C PHE A 73 4.03 4.36 3.75
N TYR A 74 3.75 3.88 2.53
CA TYR A 74 2.64 2.95 2.30
C TYR A 74 2.81 1.66 3.11
N ALA A 75 4.00 1.05 3.06
CA ALA A 75 4.31 -0.14 3.86
C ALA A 75 4.18 0.11 5.37
N MET A 76 4.53 1.30 5.85
CA MET A 76 4.31 1.71 7.25
C MET A 76 2.84 1.92 7.57
N ALA A 77 2.07 2.50 6.64
CA ALA A 77 0.66 2.79 6.85
C ALA A 77 -0.17 1.51 7.00
N LYS A 78 0.25 0.43 6.33
CA LYS A 78 -0.29 -0.93 6.45
C LYS A 78 -0.13 -1.55 7.83
N THR A 79 0.81 -1.08 8.65
CA THR A 79 0.92 -1.56 10.04
C THR A 79 0.04 -0.71 10.94
N ASP A 80 -0.83 -1.37 11.69
CA ASP A 80 -1.86 -0.71 12.51
C ASP A 80 -1.32 -0.08 13.80
N ASP A 81 -0.08 -0.39 14.17
CA ASP A 81 0.49 0.07 15.42
C ASP A 81 1.10 1.48 15.32
N ILE A 82 0.27 2.45 14.92
CA ILE A 82 0.62 3.88 14.94
C ILE A 82 1.09 4.27 16.34
N ASP A 83 0.46 3.72 17.37
CA ASP A 83 0.80 4.03 18.75
C ASP A 83 2.23 3.60 19.07
N LYS A 84 2.67 2.37 18.70
CA LYS A 84 4.09 2.00 18.81
C LYS A 84 5.00 2.86 17.92
N LEU A 85 4.51 3.27 16.75
CA LEU A 85 5.29 4.05 15.79
C LEU A 85 5.41 5.54 16.18
N VAL A 86 4.52 6.06 17.03
CA VAL A 86 4.52 7.46 17.45
C VAL A 86 5.00 7.62 18.89
N VAL A 87 4.64 6.68 19.77
CA VAL A 87 4.86 6.73 21.22
C VAL A 87 6.14 5.98 21.65
N ASP A 88 6.38 4.77 21.12
CA ASP A 88 7.43 3.86 21.62
C ASP A 88 8.79 3.96 20.91
N ILE A 89 8.92 4.79 19.87
CA ILE A 89 10.22 4.95 19.19
C ILE A 89 11.26 5.68 20.07
N LYS A 90 10.91 6.16 21.28
CA LYS A 90 11.89 6.76 22.19
C LYS A 90 13.04 5.80 22.57
N GLU A 91 12.82 4.48 22.55
CA GLU A 91 13.85 3.49 22.89
C GLU A 91 14.71 3.06 21.70
N HIS A 92 14.33 3.40 20.46
CA HIS A 92 15.01 2.91 19.26
C HIS A 92 15.65 4.05 18.47
N ALA A 93 16.87 3.83 17.98
CA ALA A 93 17.69 4.86 17.30
C ALA A 93 17.06 5.45 16.03
N ALA A 94 16.02 4.81 15.47
CA ALA A 94 15.35 5.25 14.25
C ALA A 94 14.07 6.03 14.55
N THR A 95 14.19 7.29 15.00
CA THR A 95 13.03 8.16 15.22
C THR A 95 12.68 8.94 13.95
N LEU A 96 11.45 8.76 13.46
CA LEU A 96 10.89 9.68 12.46
C LEU A 96 10.96 11.11 13.00
N THR A 97 11.39 12.05 12.15
CA THR A 97 11.37 13.47 12.48
C THR A 97 9.92 13.93 12.70
N PRO A 98 9.68 15.04 13.44
CA PRO A 98 8.34 15.58 13.58
C PRO A 98 7.63 15.83 12.25
N ASP A 99 8.36 16.31 11.23
CA ASP A 99 7.82 16.58 9.90
C ASP A 99 7.45 15.28 9.18
N ASP A 100 8.30 14.25 9.23
CA ASP A 100 7.99 12.93 8.65
C ASP A 100 6.77 12.29 9.31
N ARG A 101 6.60 12.47 10.63
CA ARG A 101 5.40 12.00 11.34
C ARG A 101 4.14 12.70 10.82
N ILE A 102 4.21 14.01 10.60
CA ILE A 102 3.09 14.78 10.06
C ILE A 102 2.75 14.32 8.64
N LEU A 103 3.76 14.14 7.78
CA LEU A 103 3.57 13.63 6.42
C LEU A 103 2.96 12.22 6.43
N PHE A 104 3.50 11.34 7.26
CA PHE A 104 2.99 9.98 7.44
C PHE A 104 1.52 9.97 7.89
N LEU A 105 1.18 10.74 8.93
CA LEU A 105 -0.19 10.79 9.46
C LEU A 105 -1.17 11.36 8.43
N LYS A 106 -0.79 12.38 7.67
CA LYS A 106 -1.59 12.92 6.57
C LYS A 106 -1.81 11.89 5.47
N GLY A 107 -0.75 11.24 5.00
CA GLY A 107 -0.87 10.24 3.95
C GLY A 107 -1.62 8.99 4.40
N LYS A 108 -1.49 8.59 5.68
CA LYS A 108 -2.31 7.52 6.25
C LYS A 108 -3.80 7.90 6.27
N LEU A 109 -4.13 9.14 6.62
CA LEU A 109 -5.51 9.62 6.56
C LEU A 109 -6.07 9.58 5.13
N GLU A 110 -5.28 10.02 4.13
CA GLU A 110 -5.70 9.94 2.73
C GLU A 110 -5.84 8.51 2.22
N LEU A 111 -4.93 7.61 2.61
CA LEU A 111 -5.04 6.18 2.32
C LEU A 111 -6.33 5.59 2.89
N THR A 112 -6.68 5.91 4.14
CA THR A 112 -7.94 5.47 4.75
C THR A 112 -9.16 6.01 3.98
N ARG A 113 -9.14 7.28 3.56
CA ARG A 113 -10.20 7.86 2.73
C ARG A 113 -10.32 7.15 1.40
N GLN A 114 -9.20 6.88 0.75
CA GLN A 114 -9.15 6.16 -0.52
C GLN A 114 -9.68 4.72 -0.36
N THR A 115 -9.31 4.01 0.71
CA THR A 115 -9.85 2.69 1.05
C THR A 115 -11.38 2.74 1.15
N HIS A 116 -11.94 3.68 1.91
CA HIS A 116 -13.39 3.83 2.02
C HIS A 116 -14.03 4.16 0.68
N HIS A 117 -13.42 5.02 -0.12
CA HIS A 117 -13.91 5.35 -1.46
C HIS A 117 -13.98 4.11 -2.35
N ILE A 118 -12.92 3.30 -2.38
CA ILE A 118 -12.85 2.05 -3.15
C ILE A 118 -13.97 1.11 -2.71
N LEU A 119 -14.06 0.82 -1.41
CA LEU A 119 -15.05 -0.10 -0.87
C LEU A 119 -16.48 0.36 -1.18
N ASN A 120 -16.75 1.66 -1.01
CA ASN A 120 -18.06 2.23 -1.31
C ASN A 120 -18.36 2.23 -2.82
N SER A 121 -17.36 2.41 -3.67
CA SER A 121 -17.54 2.38 -5.13
C SER A 121 -18.05 1.03 -5.64
N PHE A 122 -17.74 -0.07 -4.93
CA PHE A 122 -18.26 -1.40 -5.25
C PHE A 122 -19.73 -1.59 -4.87
N LEU A 123 -20.23 -0.84 -3.87
CA LEU A 123 -21.65 -0.81 -3.52
C LEU A 123 -22.44 0.06 -4.48
N ASP A 124 -21.93 1.25 -4.78
CA ASP A 124 -22.60 2.31 -5.55
C ASP A 124 -22.41 2.14 -7.06
N THR A 125 -22.46 0.90 -7.57
CA THR A 125 -22.37 0.68 -9.02
C THR A 125 -23.76 0.51 -9.63
N PRO A 126 -24.42 1.59 -10.11
CA PRO A 126 -25.68 1.49 -10.85
C PRO A 126 -25.51 0.76 -12.19
N ASP A 127 -24.31 0.76 -12.76
CA ASP A 127 -23.99 0.16 -14.06
C ASP A 127 -24.04 -1.37 -14.07
N VAL A 128 -24.06 -2.03 -12.91
CA VAL A 128 -24.06 -3.50 -12.88
C VAL A 128 -25.38 -4.11 -13.37
N ASN A 129 -26.40 -3.30 -13.61
CA ASN A 129 -27.63 -3.78 -14.25
C ASN A 129 -27.46 -3.99 -15.76
N ARG A 130 -26.41 -3.45 -16.40
CA ARG A 130 -26.13 -3.69 -17.82
C ARG A 130 -25.32 -4.98 -17.98
N GLY A 131 -26.03 -6.09 -18.17
CA GLY A 131 -25.42 -7.39 -18.44
C GLY A 131 -25.35 -8.34 -17.25
N CYS A 132 -25.91 -7.98 -16.08
CA CYS A 132 -26.16 -8.95 -15.03
C CYS A 132 -27.29 -9.89 -15.45
N GLU A 133 -26.99 -11.18 -15.58
CA GLU A 133 -27.96 -12.21 -15.96
C GLU A 133 -28.93 -12.54 -14.82
N ASP A 134 -28.49 -12.37 -13.58
CA ASP A 134 -29.18 -12.93 -12.41
C ASP A 134 -30.01 -11.92 -11.61
N GLY A 135 -30.18 -10.67 -12.03
CA GLY A 135 -31.00 -9.70 -11.27
C GLY A 135 -30.56 -9.54 -9.78
N ASP A 136 -31.50 -9.69 -8.85
CA ASP A 136 -31.35 -9.44 -7.40
C ASP A 136 -30.23 -10.22 -6.65
N PRO A 137 -29.90 -11.49 -6.99
CA PRO A 137 -28.78 -12.22 -6.40
C PRO A 137 -27.43 -11.48 -6.35
N CYS A 138 -26.99 -10.88 -7.46
CA CYS A 138 -25.66 -10.29 -7.54
C CYS A 138 -25.47 -9.04 -6.64
N PRO A 139 -26.39 -8.05 -6.62
CA PRO A 139 -26.32 -6.94 -5.67
C PRO A 139 -26.29 -7.38 -4.20
N ASN A 140 -27.10 -8.38 -3.84
CA ASN A 140 -27.13 -8.91 -2.48
C ASN A 140 -25.83 -9.62 -2.09
N THR A 141 -25.25 -10.38 -3.03
CA THR A 141 -23.93 -11.02 -2.84
C THR A 141 -22.82 -9.99 -2.68
N ARG A 142 -22.76 -8.96 -3.55
CA ARG A 142 -21.78 -7.86 -3.42
C ARG A 142 -21.89 -7.13 -2.09
N ARG A 143 -23.12 -6.85 -1.64
CA ARG A 143 -23.37 -6.22 -0.35
C ARG A 143 -22.89 -7.11 0.81
N ARG A 144 -23.11 -8.42 0.72
CA ARG A 144 -22.63 -9.38 1.73
C ARG A 144 -21.10 -9.39 1.78
N VAL A 145 -20.43 -9.54 0.64
CA VAL A 145 -18.96 -9.51 0.55
C VAL A 145 -18.40 -8.20 1.09
N PHE A 146 -19.02 -7.06 0.75
CA PHE A 146 -18.66 -5.76 1.33
C PHE A 146 -18.80 -5.76 2.86
N LEU A 147 -19.93 -6.23 3.39
CA LEU A 147 -20.16 -6.27 4.83
C LEU A 147 -19.19 -7.21 5.53
N ASP A 148 -18.78 -8.30 4.90
CA ASP A 148 -17.78 -9.23 5.44
C ASP A 148 -16.40 -8.57 5.48
N ILE A 149 -15.99 -7.86 4.43
CA ILE A 149 -14.72 -7.12 4.39
C ILE A 149 -14.75 -5.92 5.35
N HIS A 150 -15.87 -5.21 5.44
CA HIS A 150 -16.03 -4.12 6.39
C HIS A 150 -16.10 -4.64 7.84
N GLY A 151 -16.67 -5.84 8.04
CA GLY A 151 -16.65 -6.56 9.30
C GLY A 151 -15.22 -6.83 9.73
N ILE A 152 -14.42 -7.40 8.81
CA ILE A 152 -12.97 -7.53 8.98
C ILE A 152 -12.39 -6.17 9.37
N LEU A 153 -12.53 -5.11 8.56
CA LEU A 153 -11.94 -3.78 8.85
C LEU A 153 -12.32 -3.14 10.19
N ARG A 154 -13.54 -3.40 10.66
CA ARG A 154 -14.00 -2.95 11.97
C ARG A 154 -13.30 -3.71 13.09
N ASP A 155 -13.13 -5.01 12.92
CA ASP A 155 -12.37 -5.85 13.84
C ASP A 155 -10.86 -5.58 13.70
N LEU A 156 -10.39 -5.10 12.54
CA LEU A 156 -9.00 -4.68 12.28
C LEU A 156 -8.65 -3.38 13.00
N HIS A 157 -9.60 -2.45 13.17
CA HIS A 157 -9.39 -1.32 14.09
C HIS A 157 -9.07 -1.78 15.53
N VAL A 158 -9.37 -3.04 15.87
CA VAL A 158 -9.04 -3.68 17.14
C VAL A 158 -7.82 -4.62 17.02
N HIS A 159 -7.50 -5.13 15.83
CA HIS A 159 -6.47 -6.15 15.61
C HIS A 159 -5.57 -5.87 14.40
N ASN A 160 -4.28 -5.66 14.69
CA ASN A 160 -3.16 -5.55 13.75
C ASN A 160 -3.27 -6.47 12.52
N THR A 161 -3.65 -5.94 11.37
CA THR A 161 -3.42 -6.65 10.11
C THR A 161 -2.64 -5.83 9.13
N ASP A 162 -1.70 -6.50 8.45
CA ASP A 162 -0.83 -5.93 7.45
C ASP A 162 -1.55 -5.62 6.12
N ARG A 163 -2.84 -5.23 6.14
CA ARG A 163 -3.66 -5.03 4.93
C ARG A 163 -3.96 -3.56 4.68
N GLY A 164 -3.48 -3.05 3.55
CA GLY A 164 -3.76 -1.70 3.06
C GLY A 164 -4.87 -1.67 2.01
N SER A 165 -5.08 -0.50 1.41
CA SER A 165 -6.08 -0.29 0.35
C SER A 165 -5.92 -1.24 -0.83
N LEU A 166 -4.69 -1.57 -1.20
CA LEU A 166 -4.39 -2.44 -2.34
C LEU A 166 -4.75 -3.89 -2.07
N GLU A 167 -4.48 -4.38 -0.85
CA GLU A 167 -4.84 -5.73 -0.41
C GLU A 167 -6.34 -5.90 -0.30
N LEU A 168 -7.05 -4.88 0.17
CA LEU A 168 -8.50 -4.94 0.30
C LEU A 168 -9.22 -5.04 -1.05
N ALA A 169 -8.69 -4.42 -2.09
CA ALA A 169 -9.21 -4.58 -3.45
C ALA A 169 -9.01 -6.02 -3.97
N ILE A 170 -7.90 -6.66 -3.63
CA ILE A 170 -7.65 -8.08 -3.95
C ILE A 170 -8.61 -8.98 -3.17
N ASP A 171 -8.72 -8.78 -1.86
CA ASP A 171 -9.64 -9.57 -1.02
C ASP A 171 -11.09 -9.45 -1.50
N TYR A 172 -11.50 -8.26 -1.94
CA TYR A 172 -12.81 -8.04 -2.53
C TYR A 172 -12.98 -8.80 -3.86
N LYS A 173 -11.97 -8.75 -4.73
CA LYS A 173 -11.95 -9.49 -6.01
C LYS A 173 -12.08 -11.00 -5.76
N GLU A 174 -11.23 -11.56 -4.91
CA GLU A 174 -11.21 -13.01 -4.60
C GLU A 174 -12.54 -13.48 -4.02
N LYS A 175 -13.08 -12.77 -3.02
CA LYS A 175 -14.39 -13.12 -2.44
C LYS A 175 -15.53 -13.04 -3.43
N ILE A 176 -15.48 -12.11 -4.38
CA ILE A 176 -16.49 -12.03 -5.45
C ILE A 176 -16.31 -13.16 -6.45
N GLU A 177 -15.08 -13.56 -6.77
CA GLU A 177 -14.78 -14.68 -7.65
C GLU A 177 -15.30 -16.02 -7.11
N GLU A 178 -15.18 -16.22 -5.79
CA GLU A 178 -15.69 -17.37 -5.03
C GLU A 178 -17.21 -17.34 -4.80
N SER A 179 -17.88 -16.23 -5.09
CA SER A 179 -19.30 -16.05 -4.82
C SER A 179 -20.21 -16.48 -5.98
N ASP A 180 -21.51 -16.53 -5.72
CA ASP A 180 -22.56 -16.79 -6.72
C ASP A 180 -22.82 -15.59 -7.66
N CYS A 181 -21.87 -14.68 -7.82
CA CYS A 181 -22.03 -13.58 -8.78
C CYS A 181 -21.94 -14.10 -10.22
N CYS A 182 -22.83 -13.60 -11.09
CA CYS A 182 -22.76 -13.87 -12.52
C CYS A 182 -21.42 -13.44 -13.11
N TYR A 183 -21.05 -14.01 -14.26
CA TYR A 183 -19.76 -13.76 -14.90
C TYR A 183 -19.51 -12.27 -15.18
N ALA A 184 -20.52 -11.56 -15.69
CA ALA A 184 -20.42 -10.12 -15.99
C ALA A 184 -20.11 -9.29 -14.72
N CYS A 185 -20.78 -9.58 -13.61
CA CYS A 185 -20.53 -8.93 -12.32
C CYS A 185 -19.10 -9.19 -11.83
N ARG A 186 -18.61 -10.43 -11.93
CA ARG A 186 -17.24 -10.78 -11.52
C ARG A 186 -16.19 -10.03 -12.34
N ARG A 187 -16.35 -9.99 -13.67
CA ARG A 187 -15.44 -9.26 -14.58
C ARG A 187 -15.44 -7.76 -14.32
N LEU A 188 -16.61 -7.15 -14.09
CA LEU A 188 -16.68 -5.73 -13.78
C LEU A 188 -16.03 -5.42 -12.42
N THR A 189 -16.25 -6.26 -11.41
CA THR A 189 -15.57 -6.11 -10.11
C THR A 189 -14.05 -6.22 -10.28
N GLU A 190 -13.57 -7.24 -11.00
CA GLU A 190 -12.14 -7.42 -11.27
C GLU A 190 -11.51 -6.16 -11.88
N GLN A 191 -12.12 -5.63 -12.95
CA GLN A 191 -11.66 -4.39 -13.61
C GLN A 191 -11.64 -3.20 -12.66
N LYS A 192 -12.68 -3.03 -11.85
CA LYS A 192 -12.74 -1.93 -10.87
C LYS A 192 -11.72 -2.08 -9.76
N CYS A 193 -11.46 -3.30 -9.28
CA CYS A 193 -10.42 -3.57 -8.30
C CYS A 193 -9.04 -3.22 -8.88
N GLU A 194 -8.72 -3.68 -10.08
CA GLU A 194 -7.45 -3.39 -10.76
C GLU A 194 -7.27 -1.89 -11.00
N GLN A 195 -8.29 -1.22 -11.54
CA GLN A 195 -8.28 0.22 -11.74
C GLN A 195 -8.07 0.97 -10.41
N SER A 196 -8.79 0.60 -9.36
CA SER A 196 -8.68 1.23 -8.04
C SER A 196 -7.28 1.07 -7.44
N ARG A 197 -6.64 -0.09 -7.63
CA ARG A 197 -5.26 -0.34 -7.19
C ARG A 197 -4.29 0.55 -7.94
N GLU A 198 -4.40 0.62 -9.27
CA GLU A 198 -3.55 1.48 -10.09
C GLU A 198 -3.70 2.96 -9.72
N GLU A 199 -4.93 3.45 -9.57
CA GLU A 199 -5.21 4.84 -9.21
C GLU A 199 -4.67 5.17 -7.81
N SER A 200 -4.84 4.25 -6.86
CA SER A 200 -4.29 4.42 -5.51
C SER A 200 -2.78 4.47 -5.52
N TRP A 201 -2.12 3.57 -6.27
CA TRP A 201 -0.67 3.54 -6.39
C TRP A 201 -0.13 4.84 -7.02
N LYS A 202 -0.76 5.31 -8.10
CA LYS A 202 -0.38 6.56 -8.78
C LYS A 202 -0.47 7.77 -7.86
N LYS A 203 -1.43 7.79 -6.93
CA LYS A 203 -1.62 8.89 -5.95
C LYS A 203 -0.77 8.78 -4.69
N LEU A 204 -0.04 7.68 -4.48
CA LEU A 204 0.77 7.49 -3.26
C LEU A 204 1.71 8.67 -2.97
N PRO A 205 2.50 9.20 -3.92
CA PRO A 205 3.37 10.33 -3.63
C PRO A 205 2.59 11.56 -3.16
N GLU A 206 1.46 11.86 -3.81
CA GLU A 206 0.59 12.98 -3.45
C GLU A 206 0.07 12.86 -2.02
N PHE A 207 -0.38 11.67 -1.61
CA PHE A 207 -0.87 11.42 -0.25
C PHE A 207 0.17 11.78 0.81
N PHE A 208 1.45 11.56 0.52
CA PHE A 208 2.56 11.86 1.42
C PHE A 208 3.24 13.22 1.14
N GLY A 209 2.66 14.06 0.30
CA GLY A 209 3.20 15.39 -0.03
C GLY A 209 4.53 15.35 -0.79
N LEU A 210 4.77 14.29 -1.57
CA LEU A 210 5.98 14.06 -2.34
C LEU A 210 5.76 14.41 -3.83
N PRO A 211 6.85 14.64 -4.60
CA PRO A 211 6.76 14.83 -6.05
C PRO A 211 6.09 13.64 -6.76
N PRO A 212 5.48 13.84 -7.95
CA PRO A 212 4.87 12.76 -8.71
C PRO A 212 5.90 11.70 -9.14
N TRP A 213 5.44 10.49 -9.44
CA TRP A 213 6.29 9.34 -9.76
C TRP A 213 7.29 9.61 -10.87
N GLU A 214 6.94 10.36 -11.90
CA GLU A 214 7.84 10.70 -13.02
C GLU A 214 9.03 11.55 -12.55
N GLU A 215 8.82 12.43 -11.58
CA GLU A 215 9.91 13.22 -11.00
C GLU A 215 10.78 12.37 -10.08
N LEU A 216 10.15 11.56 -9.22
CA LEU A 216 10.86 10.61 -8.35
C LEU A 216 11.72 9.63 -9.15
N GLN A 217 11.23 9.15 -10.29
CA GLN A 217 11.97 8.26 -11.19
C GLN A 217 13.23 8.94 -11.75
N ARG A 218 13.13 10.20 -12.17
CA ARG A 218 14.30 10.98 -12.61
C ARG A 218 15.33 11.16 -11.49
N MET A 219 14.86 11.37 -10.25
CA MET A 219 15.76 11.47 -9.09
C MET A 219 16.50 10.15 -8.83
N LYS A 220 15.81 9.01 -8.92
CA LYS A 220 16.41 7.68 -8.80
C LYS A 220 17.50 7.46 -9.86
N GLU A 221 17.18 7.73 -11.11
CA GLU A 221 18.12 7.55 -12.22
C GLU A 221 19.38 8.41 -12.04
N ALA A 222 19.20 9.69 -11.70
CA ALA A 222 20.32 10.59 -11.44
C ALA A 222 21.22 10.07 -10.30
N ALA A 223 20.63 9.60 -9.20
CA ALA A 223 21.38 9.10 -8.05
C ALA A 223 22.12 7.79 -8.29
N LEU A 224 21.59 6.91 -9.17
CA LEU A 224 22.20 5.61 -9.47
C LEU A 224 23.25 5.65 -10.60
N THR A 225 23.36 6.77 -11.32
CA THR A 225 24.37 6.97 -12.36
C THR A 225 25.69 7.56 -11.87
N LEU A 226 25.75 8.00 -10.61
CA LEU A 226 26.92 8.61 -9.96
C LEU A 226 27.79 7.55 -9.26
#